data_AF-A0A1M4XSN3-F1
#
_entry.id   AF-A0A1M4XSN3-F1
#
_cell.length_a   1.000
_cell.length_b   1.000
_cell.length_c   1.000
_cell.angle_alpha   90.00
_cell.angle_beta   90.00
_cell.angle_gamma   90.00
#
_symmetry.space_group_name_H-M   'P 1'
#
loop_
_entity.id
_entity.type
_entity.pdbx_description
1 polymer ?
#
loop_
_entity_poly.entity_id
_entity_poly.type
_entity_poly.pdbx_seq_one_letter_code
_entity_poly.pdbx_strand_id
1 'polypeptide(L)'
;MQILHDTQIPALIRISIFHYLFGYIHPFYDGNGRTSRFITSYYLSKILNPLVGIRLSITTKKSLRAYYKLFEITDAYGNRGDLTPFITGFLRIIRKSIIRVNDLLEEKQRELERYQELLKQIPLKDHASEMICLQLLQAALFSADGVTLSALESPIDKTSRTIREKILSLPEGLVLVNKTRRAHRYILNLKYFDKKCSSI
;
A
#
# COMPACT_ATOMS: atom_id res chain seq x y z
N MET A 1 16.54 25.21 2.73
CA MET A 1 15.67 24.10 3.22
C MET A 1 15.27 24.23 4.70
N GLN A 2 15.34 25.41 5.32
CA GLN A 2 14.97 25.57 6.74
C GLN A 2 13.46 25.37 7.00
N ILE A 3 12.61 25.65 6.00
CA ILE A 3 11.14 25.58 6.12
C ILE A 3 10.61 24.24 6.62
N LEU A 4 11.23 23.11 6.24
CA LEU A 4 10.77 21.77 6.67
C LEU A 4 10.96 21.52 8.18
N HIS A 5 11.89 22.24 8.79
CA HIS A 5 12.24 22.12 10.21
C HIS A 5 11.62 23.22 11.07
N ASP A 6 10.91 24.18 10.48
CA ASP A 6 10.20 25.21 11.21
C ASP A 6 8.95 24.62 11.90
N THR A 7 9.02 24.49 13.22
CA THR A 7 7.95 23.91 14.04
C THR A 7 6.80 24.90 14.28
N GLN A 8 6.98 26.19 14.00
CA GLN A 8 5.92 27.19 14.12
C GLN A 8 4.88 27.06 12.99
N ILE A 9 5.26 26.44 11.87
CA ILE A 9 4.37 26.18 10.73
C ILE A 9 3.87 24.73 10.80
N PRO A 10 2.54 24.49 10.71
CA PRO A 10 1.98 23.14 10.70
C PRO A 10 2.63 22.24 9.65
N ALA A 11 2.84 20.97 10.01
CA ALA A 11 3.68 20.06 9.24
C ALA A 11 3.25 19.86 7.79
N LEU A 12 1.95 19.70 7.55
CA LEU A 12 1.42 19.54 6.20
C LEU A 12 1.55 20.83 5.37
N ILE A 13 1.50 22.00 6.01
CA ILE A 13 1.67 23.30 5.35
C ILE A 13 3.12 23.47 4.91
N ARG A 14 4.10 23.30 5.82
CA ARG A 14 5.52 23.42 5.45
C ARG A 14 5.97 22.40 4.41
N ILE A 15 5.42 21.18 4.43
CA ILE A 15 5.66 20.18 3.37
C ILE A 15 5.08 20.65 2.03
N SER A 16 3.89 21.26 2.02
CA SER A 16 3.28 21.81 0.81
C SER A 16 4.10 22.96 0.24
N ILE A 17 4.56 23.88 1.11
CA ILE A 17 5.45 24.99 0.74
C ILE A 17 6.75 24.43 0.16
N PHE A 18 7.40 23.48 0.83
CA PHE A 18 8.61 22.85 0.33
C PHE A 18 8.40 22.20 -1.05
N HIS A 19 7.29 21.47 -1.23
CA HIS A 19 6.99 20.79 -2.48
C HIS A 19 6.87 21.77 -3.65
N TYR A 20 6.21 22.92 -3.42
CA TYR A 20 6.15 24.01 -4.38
C TYR A 20 7.53 24.61 -4.63
N LEU A 21 8.24 25.06 -3.60
CA LEU A 21 9.53 25.75 -3.75
C LEU A 21 10.57 24.88 -4.48
N PHE A 22 10.61 23.59 -4.17
CA PHE A 22 11.48 22.65 -4.87
C PHE A 22 11.09 22.52 -6.35
N GLY A 23 9.78 22.43 -6.61
CA GLY A 23 9.23 22.39 -7.96
C GLY A 23 9.40 23.69 -8.73
N TYR A 24 9.51 24.84 -8.05
CA TYR A 24 9.74 26.14 -8.68
C TYR A 24 11.23 26.32 -9.03
N ILE A 25 12.13 26.09 -8.06
CA ILE A 25 13.58 26.32 -8.19
C ILE A 25 14.23 25.38 -9.22
N HIS A 26 13.72 24.16 -9.40
CA HIS A 26 14.33 23.14 -10.27
C HIS A 26 15.86 22.98 -10.06
N PRO A 27 16.32 22.55 -8.87
CA PRO A 27 17.74 22.56 -8.53
C PRO A 27 18.61 21.57 -9.32
N PHE A 28 18.02 20.64 -10.08
CA PHE A 28 18.74 19.61 -10.85
C PHE A 28 18.43 19.71 -12.35
N TYR A 29 19.32 19.18 -13.20
CA TYR A 29 19.12 19.13 -14.65
C TYR A 29 17.94 18.22 -15.07
N ASP A 30 17.75 17.10 -14.39
CA ASP A 30 16.59 16.20 -14.55
C ASP A 30 16.22 15.61 -13.18
N GLY A 31 15.00 15.11 -13.05
CA GLY A 31 14.55 14.36 -11.88
C GLY A 31 13.87 15.21 -10.81
N ASN A 32 13.76 16.53 -11.00
CA ASN A 32 13.16 17.43 -10.00
C ASN A 32 11.80 16.94 -9.49
N GLY A 33 10.88 16.59 -10.40
CA GLY A 33 9.57 16.08 -10.01
C GLY A 33 9.60 14.71 -9.30
N ARG A 34 10.59 13.86 -9.60
CA ARG A 34 10.78 12.58 -8.91
C ARG A 34 11.32 12.81 -7.50
N THR A 35 12.35 13.65 -7.38
CA THR A 35 12.97 14.00 -6.09
C THR A 35 12.02 14.75 -5.17
N SER A 36 11.28 15.75 -5.67
CA SER A 36 10.28 16.48 -4.89
C SER A 36 9.21 15.54 -4.32
N ARG A 37 8.66 14.65 -5.14
CA ARG A 37 7.67 13.66 -4.70
C ARG A 37 8.25 12.66 -3.71
N PHE A 38 9.49 12.21 -3.90
CA PHE A 38 10.17 11.32 -2.96
C PHE A 38 10.32 11.96 -1.58
N ILE A 39 10.87 13.18 -1.52
CA ILE A 39 11.09 13.90 -0.26
C ILE A 39 9.73 14.14 0.43
N THR A 40 8.73 14.65 -0.29
CA THR A 40 7.40 14.86 0.27
C THR A 40 6.76 13.56 0.78
N SER A 41 6.89 12.46 0.04
CA SER A 41 6.37 11.14 0.47
C SER A 41 7.08 10.65 1.73
N TYR A 42 8.40 10.85 1.83
CA TYR A 42 9.17 10.52 3.02
C TYR A 42 8.70 11.31 4.24
N TYR A 43 8.60 12.64 4.15
CA TYR A 43 8.15 13.45 5.29
C TYR A 43 6.71 13.12 5.71
N LEU A 44 5.79 12.91 4.74
CA LEU A 44 4.43 12.49 5.06
C LEU A 44 4.38 11.11 5.72
N SER A 45 5.26 10.18 5.32
CA SER A 45 5.34 8.86 5.96
C SER A 45 5.72 8.92 7.45
N LYS A 46 6.46 9.97 7.85
CA LYS A 46 6.88 10.21 9.24
C LYS A 46 5.81 10.90 10.09
N ILE A 47 4.96 11.72 9.48
CA ILE A 47 3.95 12.53 10.19
C ILE A 47 2.58 11.84 10.20
N LEU A 48 2.24 11.12 9.13
CA LEU A 48 0.99 10.41 8.98
C LEU A 48 1.26 8.89 9.10
N ASN A 49 0.91 8.14 8.07
CA ASN A 49 1.18 6.71 7.97
C ASN A 49 2.04 6.42 6.72
N PRO A 50 2.99 5.48 6.78
CA PRO A 50 3.81 5.11 5.62
C PRO A 50 3.03 4.77 4.35
N LEU A 51 1.85 4.14 4.49
CA LEU A 51 0.97 3.83 3.36
C LEU A 51 0.48 5.09 2.63
N VAL A 52 0.17 6.15 3.38
CA VAL A 52 -0.23 7.44 2.80
C VAL A 52 0.92 8.07 2.03
N GLY A 53 2.13 8.04 2.60
CA GLY A 53 3.35 8.51 1.95
C GLY A 53 3.60 7.79 0.62
N ILE A 54 3.59 6.46 0.62
CA ILE A 54 3.79 5.63 -0.57
C ILE A 54 2.70 5.89 -1.63
N ARG A 55 1.44 5.97 -1.20
CA ARG A 55 0.30 6.13 -2.13
C ARG A 55 0.08 7.56 -2.61
N LEU A 56 0.74 8.56 -2.02
CA LEU A 56 0.67 9.94 -2.50
C LEU A 56 1.04 10.03 -3.98
N SER A 57 2.14 9.39 -4.39
CA SER A 57 2.61 9.40 -5.78
C SER A 57 1.54 8.88 -6.75
N ILE A 58 0.84 7.81 -6.37
CA ILE A 58 -0.28 7.24 -7.15
C ILE A 58 -1.43 8.24 -7.23
N THR A 59 -1.77 8.87 -6.10
CA THR A 59 -2.86 9.86 -6.04
C THR A 59 -2.57 11.11 -6.86
N THR A 60 -1.33 11.60 -6.82
CA THR A 60 -0.84 12.71 -7.64
C THR A 60 -0.86 12.34 -9.12
N LYS A 61 -0.40 11.14 -9.49
CA LYS A 61 -0.47 10.65 -10.88
C LYS A 61 -1.91 10.56 -11.38
N LYS A 62 -2.85 10.08 -10.56
CA LYS A 62 -4.29 10.07 -10.88
C LYS A 62 -4.92 11.46 -10.95
N SER A 63 -4.26 12.48 -10.40
CA SER A 63 -4.75 13.86 -10.34
C SER A 63 -3.79 14.81 -11.06
N LEU A 64 -3.06 14.32 -12.08
CA LEU A 64 -1.91 15.01 -12.66
C LEU A 64 -2.25 16.39 -13.22
N ARG A 65 -3.37 16.50 -13.94
CA ARG A 65 -3.86 17.77 -14.47
C ARG A 65 -4.14 18.79 -13.36
N ALA A 66 -4.85 18.35 -12.30
CA ALA A 66 -5.14 19.21 -11.17
C ALA A 66 -3.86 19.62 -10.43
N TYR A 67 -2.91 18.70 -10.27
CA TYR A 67 -1.61 18.96 -9.66
C TYR A 67 -0.80 20.02 -10.43
N TYR A 68 -0.65 19.89 -11.75
CA TYR A 68 0.05 20.91 -12.54
C TYR A 68 -0.69 22.24 -12.59
N LYS A 69 -2.03 22.22 -12.56
CA LYS A 69 -2.83 23.44 -12.47
C LYS A 69 -2.55 24.23 -11.20
N LEU A 70 -2.15 23.58 -10.10
CA LEU A 70 -1.75 24.29 -8.88
C LEU A 70 -0.48 25.13 -9.10
N PHE A 71 0.52 24.61 -9.81
CA PHE A 71 1.70 25.38 -10.18
C PHE A 71 1.31 26.54 -11.09
N GLU A 72 0.56 26.27 -12.16
CA GLU A 72 0.13 27.30 -13.12
C GLU A 72 -0.63 28.47 -12.44
N ILE A 73 -1.53 28.18 -11.51
CA ILE A 73 -2.27 29.22 -10.77
C ILE A 73 -1.32 30.01 -9.87
N THR A 74 -0.38 29.33 -9.21
CA THR A 74 0.50 29.95 -8.22
C THR A 74 1.59 30.81 -8.89
N ASP A 75 2.08 30.36 -10.05
CA ASP A 75 3.07 31.04 -10.88
C ASP A 75 2.49 32.21 -11.70
N ALA A 76 1.16 32.33 -11.78
CA ALA A 76 0.52 33.38 -12.55
C ALA A 76 0.88 34.78 -12.00
N TYR A 77 1.23 35.71 -12.89
CA TYR A 77 1.61 37.08 -12.51
C TYR A 77 0.55 37.76 -11.61
N GLY A 78 -0.73 37.54 -11.92
CA GLY A 78 -1.85 38.07 -11.13
C GLY A 78 -1.97 37.51 -9.70
N ASN A 79 -1.37 36.36 -9.41
CA ASN A 79 -1.38 35.72 -8.10
C ASN A 79 -0.40 36.39 -7.11
N ARG A 80 0.55 37.19 -7.59
CA ARG A 80 1.50 37.98 -6.78
C ARG A 80 2.27 37.16 -5.73
N GLY A 81 2.58 35.90 -6.05
CA GLY A 81 3.34 35.01 -5.17
C GLY A 81 2.54 34.44 -3.99
N ASP A 82 1.21 34.53 -3.99
CA ASP A 82 0.37 33.89 -2.98
C ASP A 82 0.44 32.36 -3.09
N LEU A 83 1.00 31.69 -2.09
CA LEU A 83 1.09 30.22 -2.06
C LEU A 83 -0.20 29.54 -1.62
N THR A 84 -1.21 30.29 -1.18
CA THR A 84 -2.49 29.76 -0.68
C THR A 84 -3.16 28.80 -1.67
N PRO A 85 -3.25 29.09 -2.99
CA PRO A 85 -3.83 28.17 -3.96
C PRO A 85 -3.08 26.84 -4.02
N PHE A 86 -1.74 26.90 -4.00
CA PHE A 86 -0.91 25.70 -3.99
C PHE A 86 -1.12 24.88 -2.72
N ILE A 87 -0.96 25.51 -1.55
CA ILE A 87 -1.03 24.85 -0.25
C ILE A 87 -2.39 24.19 -0.09
N THR A 88 -3.47 24.93 -0.29
CA THR A 88 -4.83 24.39 -0.14
C THR A 88 -5.13 23.28 -1.15
N GLY A 89 -4.70 23.44 -2.40
CA GLY A 89 -4.85 22.41 -3.44
C GLY A 89 -4.05 21.14 -3.16
N PHE A 90 -2.81 21.29 -2.70
CA PHE A 90 -1.94 20.17 -2.38
C PHE A 90 -2.43 19.41 -1.14
N LEU A 91 -2.92 20.12 -0.12
CA LEU A 91 -3.61 19.52 1.03
C LEU A 91 -4.85 18.71 0.60
N ARG A 92 -5.61 19.15 -0.41
CA ARG A 92 -6.72 18.35 -0.97
C ARG A 92 -6.22 17.07 -1.64
N ILE A 93 -5.08 17.10 -2.33
CA ILE A 93 -4.45 15.90 -2.92
C ILE A 93 -4.02 14.93 -1.80
N ILE A 94 -3.39 15.43 -0.74
CA ILE A 94 -3.00 14.64 0.44
C ILE A 94 -4.25 14.00 1.07
N ARG A 95 -5.30 14.79 1.34
CA ARG A 95 -6.57 14.30 1.89
C ARG A 95 -7.17 13.19 1.02
N LYS A 96 -7.18 13.38 -0.29
CA LYS A 96 -7.67 12.36 -1.24
C LYS A 96 -6.84 11.08 -1.18
N SER A 97 -5.54 11.18 -0.92
CA SER A 97 -4.66 10.02 -0.74
C SER A 97 -5.00 9.26 0.54
N ILE A 98 -5.23 9.98 1.65
CA ILE A 98 -5.63 9.40 2.93
C ILE A 98 -6.95 8.64 2.79
N ILE A 99 -7.98 9.27 2.23
CA ILE A 99 -9.29 8.65 2.03
C ILE A 99 -9.15 7.34 1.23
N ARG A 100 -8.44 7.39 0.10
CA ARG A 100 -8.20 6.19 -0.72
C ARG A 100 -7.44 5.09 0.02
N VAL A 101 -6.55 5.44 0.95
CA VAL A 101 -5.83 4.47 1.80
C VAL A 101 -6.81 3.81 2.75
N ASN A 102 -7.67 4.58 3.41
CA ASN A 102 -8.69 4.04 4.29
C ASN A 102 -9.66 3.14 3.53
N ASP A 103 -10.21 3.59 2.40
CA ASP A 103 -11.14 2.79 1.58
C ASP A 103 -10.54 1.43 1.20
N LEU A 104 -9.25 1.42 0.81
CA LEU A 104 -8.53 0.20 0.45
C LEU A 104 -8.31 -0.71 1.66
N LEU A 105 -7.98 -0.15 2.82
CA LEU A 105 -7.77 -0.94 4.04
C LEU A 105 -9.09 -1.55 4.53
N GLU A 106 -10.18 -0.80 4.48
CA GLU A 106 -11.51 -1.29 4.83
C GLU A 106 -11.98 -2.40 3.87
N GLU A 107 -11.75 -2.23 2.56
CA GLU A 107 -12.02 -3.28 1.58
C GLU A 107 -11.23 -4.55 1.91
N LYS A 108 -9.93 -4.42 2.17
CA LYS A 108 -9.06 -5.56 2.49
C LYS A 108 -9.42 -6.22 3.82
N GLN A 109 -9.85 -5.45 4.81
CA GLN A 109 -10.33 -5.97 6.08
C GLN A 109 -11.60 -6.79 5.89
N ARG A 110 -12.59 -6.28 5.15
CA ARG A 110 -13.82 -7.02 4.83
C ARG A 110 -13.53 -8.31 4.06
N GLU A 111 -12.60 -8.29 3.10
CA GLU A 111 -12.17 -9.50 2.40
C GLU A 111 -11.54 -10.52 3.37
N LEU A 112 -10.65 -10.07 4.25
CA LEU A 112 -9.99 -10.92 5.22
C LEU A 112 -11.01 -11.60 6.14
N GLU A 113 -11.91 -10.84 6.75
CA GLU A 113 -12.96 -11.35 7.64
C GLU A 113 -13.85 -12.36 6.91
N ARG A 114 -14.31 -12.04 5.70
CA ARG A 114 -15.12 -12.95 4.87
C ARG A 114 -14.41 -14.28 4.61
N TYR A 115 -13.17 -14.25 4.16
CA TYR A 115 -12.45 -15.48 3.82
C TYR A 115 -11.99 -16.26 5.06
N GLN A 116 -11.78 -15.59 6.21
CA GLN A 116 -11.56 -16.27 7.49
C GLN A 116 -12.79 -17.09 7.90
N GLU A 117 -14.00 -16.54 7.79
CA GLU A 117 -15.22 -17.29 8.09
C GLU A 117 -15.43 -18.48 7.15
N LEU A 118 -15.15 -18.31 5.86
CA LEU A 118 -15.21 -19.41 4.88
C LEU A 118 -14.16 -20.49 5.15
N LEU A 119 -12.97 -20.09 5.63
CA LEU A 119 -11.89 -21.03 5.96
C LEU A 119 -12.25 -21.92 7.15
N LYS A 120 -13.00 -21.41 8.14
CA LYS A 120 -13.49 -22.22 9.28
C LYS A 120 -14.40 -23.38 8.86
N GLN A 121 -15.01 -23.31 7.67
CA GLN A 121 -15.84 -24.38 7.12
C GLN A 121 -15.02 -25.51 6.48
N ILE A 122 -13.71 -25.33 6.34
CA ILE A 122 -12.81 -26.37 5.86
C ILE A 122 -12.36 -27.22 7.06
N PRO A 123 -12.54 -28.55 7.02
CA PRO A 123 -12.06 -29.41 8.08
C PRO A 123 -10.53 -29.48 8.07
N LEU A 124 -9.90 -28.66 8.90
CA LEU A 124 -8.46 -28.64 9.10
C LEU A 124 -8.10 -29.58 10.27
N LYS A 125 -7.00 -30.33 10.11
CA LYS A 125 -6.64 -31.42 11.03
C LYS A 125 -6.01 -30.92 12.34
N ASP A 126 -5.38 -29.75 12.32
CA ASP A 126 -4.63 -29.22 13.46
C ASP A 126 -4.40 -27.70 13.33
N HIS A 127 -4.02 -27.10 14.47
CA HIS A 127 -3.73 -25.66 14.59
C HIS A 127 -2.61 -25.18 13.65
N ALA A 128 -1.62 -26.02 13.32
CA ALA A 128 -0.55 -25.60 12.40
C ALA A 128 -1.08 -25.46 10.96
N SER A 129 -2.00 -26.33 10.54
CA SER A 129 -2.69 -26.19 9.25
C SER A 129 -3.60 -24.96 9.20
N GLU A 130 -4.29 -24.63 10.29
CA GLU A 130 -5.06 -23.37 10.42
C GLU A 130 -4.15 -22.15 10.26
N MET A 131 -3.04 -22.10 10.99
CA MET A 131 -2.07 -21.02 10.90
C MET A 131 -1.46 -20.89 9.49
N ILE A 132 -1.14 -22.01 8.84
CA ILE A 132 -0.68 -22.01 7.44
C ILE A 132 -1.75 -21.38 6.54
N CYS A 133 -3.00 -21.82 6.62
CA CYS A 133 -4.06 -21.27 5.78
C CYS A 133 -4.31 -19.78 6.05
N LEU A 134 -4.23 -19.32 7.30
CA LEU A 134 -4.33 -17.91 7.65
C LEU A 134 -3.19 -17.08 7.06
N GLN A 135 -1.95 -17.58 7.11
CA GLN A 135 -0.81 -16.90 6.49
C GLN A 135 -0.89 -16.90 4.97
N LEU A 136 -1.36 -17.98 4.35
CA LEU A 136 -1.60 -18.05 2.91
C LEU A 136 -2.75 -17.13 2.46
N LEU A 137 -3.77 -16.95 3.31
CA LEU A 137 -4.85 -15.97 3.07
C LEU A 137 -4.31 -14.55 3.12
N GLN A 138 -3.53 -14.21 4.15
CA GLN A 138 -2.88 -12.91 4.23
C GLN A 138 -1.96 -12.67 3.01
N ALA A 139 -1.21 -13.69 2.59
CA ALA A 139 -0.40 -13.61 1.39
C ALA A 139 -1.24 -13.37 0.12
N ALA A 140 -2.42 -14.01 0.00
CA ALA A 140 -3.32 -13.80 -1.13
C ALA A 140 -3.91 -12.38 -1.18
N LEU A 141 -4.17 -11.75 -0.02
CA LEU A 141 -4.80 -10.44 0.06
C LEU A 141 -3.81 -9.27 0.06
N PHE A 142 -2.64 -9.44 0.66
CA PHE A 142 -1.70 -8.34 0.98
C PHE A 142 -0.31 -8.48 0.34
N SER A 143 0.05 -9.64 -0.23
CA SER A 143 1.32 -9.81 -0.95
C SER A 143 1.10 -9.71 -2.46
N ALA A 144 2.07 -9.13 -3.17
CA ALA A 144 2.04 -9.07 -4.63
C ALA A 144 2.23 -10.46 -5.27
N ASP A 145 3.11 -11.27 -4.69
CA ASP A 145 3.56 -12.53 -5.29
C ASP A 145 3.33 -13.76 -4.38
N GLY A 146 2.85 -13.56 -3.16
CA GLY A 146 2.67 -14.61 -2.15
C GLY A 146 3.82 -14.74 -1.13
N VAL A 147 3.85 -15.86 -0.42
CA VAL A 147 4.79 -16.12 0.69
C VAL A 147 5.68 -17.34 0.41
N THR A 148 6.94 -17.33 0.83
CA THR A 148 7.84 -18.51 0.74
C THR A 148 7.65 -19.43 1.93
N LEU A 149 8.03 -20.70 1.80
CA LEU A 149 8.02 -21.63 2.94
C LEU A 149 8.91 -21.13 4.08
N SER A 150 10.09 -20.58 3.77
CA SER A 150 11.00 -20.01 4.78
C SER A 150 10.37 -18.86 5.58
N ALA A 151 9.54 -18.04 4.95
CA ALA A 151 8.84 -16.94 5.64
C ALA A 151 7.70 -17.45 6.55
N LEU A 152 7.23 -18.68 6.34
CA LEU A 152 6.22 -19.35 7.15
C LEU A 152 6.81 -20.06 8.37
N GLU A 153 8.13 -20.32 8.40
CA GLU A 153 8.74 -21.11 9.48
C GLU A 153 8.64 -20.44 10.86
N SER A 154 9.04 -19.17 10.95
CA SER A 154 9.00 -18.40 12.19
C SER A 154 7.58 -18.21 12.75
N PRO A 155 6.56 -17.79 11.97
CA PRO A 155 5.22 -17.58 12.54
C PRO A 155 4.47 -18.88 12.90
N ILE A 156 4.84 -20.03 12.32
CA ILE A 156 4.16 -21.31 12.56
C ILE A 156 4.96 -22.23 13.50
N ASP A 157 6.22 -21.91 13.76
CA ASP A 157 7.16 -22.73 14.55
C ASP A 157 7.29 -24.16 14.00
N LYS A 158 7.50 -24.25 12.68
CA LYS A 158 7.71 -25.51 11.94
C LYS A 158 8.72 -25.32 10.82
N THR A 159 9.39 -26.41 10.45
CA THR A 159 10.32 -26.40 9.32
C THR A 159 9.60 -26.29 7.98
N SER A 160 10.25 -25.74 6.95
CA SER A 160 9.74 -25.67 5.58
C SER A 160 9.31 -27.04 5.06
N ARG A 161 9.98 -28.12 5.48
CA ARG A 161 9.60 -29.49 5.14
C ARG A 161 8.23 -29.84 5.70
N THR A 162 8.03 -29.65 7.00
CA THR A 162 6.75 -29.93 7.67
C THR A 162 5.62 -29.04 7.13
N ILE A 163 5.90 -27.76 6.86
CA ILE A 163 4.92 -26.84 6.27
C ILE A 163 4.52 -27.32 4.87
N ARG A 164 5.49 -27.76 4.05
CA ARG A 164 5.20 -28.32 2.73
C ARG A 164 4.35 -29.59 2.81
N GLU A 165 4.69 -30.51 3.71
CA GLU A 165 3.91 -31.73 3.95
C GLU A 165 2.46 -31.40 4.35
N LYS A 166 2.27 -30.41 5.24
CA LYS A 166 0.94 -29.91 5.62
C LYS A 166 0.19 -29.30 4.44
N ILE A 167 0.83 -28.44 3.64
CA ILE A 167 0.23 -27.86 2.43
C ILE A 167 -0.23 -28.95 1.46
N LEU A 168 0.57 -30.01 1.27
CA LEU A 168 0.21 -31.14 0.41
C LEU A 168 -0.97 -31.96 0.97
N SER A 169 -1.21 -31.93 2.28
CA SER A 169 -2.35 -32.59 2.90
C SER A 169 -3.66 -31.75 2.90
N LEU A 170 -3.57 -30.48 2.51
CA LEU A 170 -4.75 -29.61 2.37
C LEU A 170 -5.61 -30.03 1.16
N PRO A 171 -6.90 -29.68 1.13
CA PRO A 171 -7.76 -29.96 -0.01
C PRO A 171 -7.15 -29.52 -1.33
N GLU A 172 -7.26 -30.37 -2.35
CA GLU A 172 -6.73 -30.09 -3.68
C GLU A 172 -7.32 -28.80 -4.25
N GLY A 173 -6.46 -27.96 -4.82
CA GLY A 173 -6.85 -26.66 -5.38
C GLY A 173 -7.03 -25.53 -4.36
N LEU A 174 -6.88 -25.78 -3.05
CA LEU A 174 -6.97 -24.73 -2.02
C LEU A 174 -5.76 -23.78 -2.02
N VAL A 175 -4.58 -24.25 -2.45
CA VAL A 175 -3.34 -23.47 -2.46
C VAL A 175 -2.82 -23.35 -3.89
N LEU A 176 -2.43 -22.15 -4.30
CA LEU A 176 -1.74 -21.89 -5.56
C LEU A 176 -0.25 -21.70 -5.32
N VAL A 177 0.56 -22.22 -6.25
CA VAL A 177 2.02 -22.14 -6.18
C VAL A 177 2.56 -21.42 -7.41
N ASN A 178 3.22 -20.29 -7.20
CA ASN A 178 3.96 -19.58 -8.24
C ASN A 178 5.42 -20.06 -8.26
N LYS A 179 5.81 -20.67 -9.38
CA LYS A 179 7.13 -21.27 -9.62
C LYS A 179 8.05 -20.41 -10.50
N THR A 180 7.66 -19.18 -10.82
CA THR A 180 8.46 -18.29 -11.70
C THR A 180 9.78 -17.82 -11.06
N ARG A 181 9.89 -17.90 -9.74
CA ARG A 181 11.07 -17.53 -8.95
C ARG A 181 11.74 -18.77 -8.37
N ARG A 182 13.06 -18.73 -8.18
CA ARG A 182 13.85 -19.81 -7.54
C ARG A 182 13.27 -20.25 -6.19
N ALA A 183 12.83 -19.29 -5.38
CA ALA A 183 12.04 -19.57 -4.19
C ALA A 183 10.56 -19.50 -4.55
N HIS A 184 9.89 -20.65 -4.58
CA HIS A 184 8.47 -20.73 -4.90
C HIS A 184 7.63 -19.94 -3.90
N ARG A 185 6.55 -19.34 -4.40
CA ARG A 185 5.61 -18.55 -3.60
C ARG A 185 4.26 -19.26 -3.53
N TYR A 186 3.64 -19.19 -2.37
CA TYR A 186 2.39 -19.86 -2.04
C TYR A 186 1.36 -18.81 -1.66
N ILE A 187 0.11 -19.01 -2.09
CA ILE A 187 -1.06 -18.20 -1.73
C ILE A 187 -2.29 -19.09 -1.56
N LEU A 188 -3.26 -18.62 -0.79
CA LEU A 188 -4.57 -19.26 -0.75
C LEU A 188 -5.34 -18.98 -2.05
N ASN A 189 -5.96 -19.99 -2.63
CA ASN A 189 -6.80 -19.85 -3.82
C ASN A 189 -8.18 -19.31 -3.43
N LEU A 190 -8.38 -17.99 -3.50
CA LEU A 190 -9.67 -17.39 -3.13
C LEU A 190 -10.84 -17.91 -3.99
N LYS A 191 -10.58 -18.25 -5.26
CA LYS A 191 -11.59 -18.82 -6.18
C LYS A 191 -12.04 -20.24 -5.79
N TYR A 192 -11.31 -20.90 -4.88
CA TYR A 192 -11.73 -22.20 -4.34
C TYR A 192 -13.08 -22.08 -3.63
N PHE A 193 -13.30 -20.97 -2.92
CA PHE A 193 -14.52 -20.74 -2.16
C PHE A 193 -15.70 -20.37 -3.05
N ASP A 194 -15.47 -19.66 -4.16
CA ASP A 194 -16.54 -19.29 -5.10
C ASP A 194 -17.18 -20.52 -5.78
N LYS A 195 -16.37 -21.54 -6.08
CA LYS A 195 -16.85 -22.80 -6.68
C LYS A 195 -17.73 -23.62 -5.73
N LYS A 196 -17.50 -23.54 -4.42
CA LYS A 196 -18.27 -24.30 -3.43
C LYS A 196 -19.65 -23.69 -3.18
N CYS A 197 -19.79 -22.37 -3.30
CA CYS A 197 -21.07 -21.67 -3.21
C CYS A 197 -21.98 -21.87 -4.44
N SER A 198 -21.44 -22.35 -5.57
CA SER A 198 -22.21 -22.61 -6.80
C SER A 198 -22.74 -24.05 -6.91
N SER A 199 -22.41 -24.89 -5.92
CA SER A 199 -22.73 -26.33 -5.89
C SER A 199 -23.73 -26.69 -4.77
N ILE A 200 -24.39 -25.68 -4.20
CA ILE A 200 -25.50 -25.77 -3.26
C ILE A 200 -26.69 -25.11 -3.95
#